data_AF-A0A8S3HE49-F1
#
_entry.id   AF-A0A8S3HE49-F1
#
_cell.length_a   1.000
_cell.length_b   1.000
_cell.length_c   1.000
_cell.angle_alpha   90.00
_cell.angle_beta   90.00
_cell.angle_gamma   90.00
#
_symmetry.space_group_name_H-M   'P 1'
#
loop_
_entity.id
_entity.type
_entity.pdbx_description
1 polymer ?
#
loop_
_entity_poly.entity_id
_entity_poly.type
_entity_poly.pdbx_seq_one_letter_code
_entity_poly.pdbx_strand_id
1 'polypeptide(L)'
;MQFDDFYKNLGSFGRYQKTKYFLICLTYMLPPIMVYTWSFTAAKPNFRCRTPMDNAPGVSPTDDGIRRYAPSESQCRQYQSKISVVECQRCYQLTNESDYDITQMKPCTSFIFDRTYHQSTLVEEWYMVCGRVSLRSYVQTVFFFGYMVGSLVFGVLSDKFGRRPIMGVSFIVITLASLMCALVPHPKLGFEISYSVFVLGRFLLACGTRGVALTGFVIGKGFS
;
A
#
# COMPACT_ATOMS: atom_id res chain seq x y z
N MET A 1 41.83 20.14 5.25
CA MET A 1 42.88 19.20 5.71
C MET A 1 43.02 19.12 7.24
N GLN A 2 42.10 19.68 8.06
CA GLN A 2 42.17 19.60 9.53
C GLN A 2 41.32 18.48 10.17
N PHE A 3 40.49 17.77 9.40
CA PHE A 3 39.65 16.68 9.93
C PHE A 3 40.41 15.34 10.01
N ASP A 4 41.27 15.03 9.04
CA ASP A 4 42.01 13.75 9.01
C ASP A 4 43.01 13.59 10.18
N ASP A 5 43.57 14.70 10.69
CA ASP A 5 44.46 14.68 11.85
C ASP A 5 43.69 14.48 13.18
N PHE A 6 42.40 14.85 13.22
CA PHE A 6 41.53 14.55 14.36
C PHE A 6 41.20 13.05 14.44
N TYR A 7 41.04 12.38 13.29
CA TYR A 7 40.84 10.92 13.23
C TYR A 7 42.06 10.12 13.68
N LYS A 8 43.28 10.60 13.39
CA LYS A 8 44.52 9.96 13.87
C LYS A 8 44.65 9.99 15.41
N ASN A 9 44.10 11.01 16.07
CA ASN A 9 44.18 11.19 17.52
C ASN A 9 43.05 10.50 18.32
N LEU A 10 41.98 10.05 17.67
CA LEU A 10 40.83 9.40 18.35
C LEU A 10 41.02 7.90 18.65
N GLY A 11 42.12 7.29 18.19
CA GLY A 11 42.36 5.85 18.36
C GLY A 11 41.44 4.98 17.48
N SER A 12 41.80 3.71 17.32
CA SER A 12 41.07 2.77 16.44
C SER A 12 39.59 2.63 16.85
N PHE A 13 38.67 2.55 15.87
CA PHE A 13 37.25 2.26 16.08
C PHE A 13 37.05 1.10 17.08
N GLY A 14 36.68 1.43 18.31
CA GLY A 14 36.45 0.46 19.37
C GLY A 14 35.20 -0.38 19.11
N ARG A 15 35.10 -1.55 19.76
CA ARG A 15 33.93 -2.45 19.63
C ARG A 15 32.60 -1.73 19.91
N TYR A 16 32.58 -0.84 20.90
CA TYR A 16 31.39 -0.07 21.28
C TYR A 16 30.94 0.95 20.21
N GLN A 17 31.88 1.65 19.56
CA GLN A 17 31.57 2.54 18.45
C GLN A 17 31.03 1.77 17.24
N LYS A 18 31.60 0.59 16.93
CA LYS A 18 31.12 -0.29 15.86
C LYS A 18 29.69 -0.77 16.13
N THR A 19 29.39 -1.21 17.35
CA THR A 19 28.02 -1.64 17.73
C THR A 19 27.01 -0.48 17.64
N LYS A 20 27.36 0.72 18.11
CA LYS A 20 26.48 1.89 18.00
C LYS A 20 26.22 2.29 16.55
N TYR A 21 27.26 2.34 15.74
CA TYR A 21 27.14 2.66 14.32
C TYR A 21 26.26 1.64 13.59
N PHE A 22 26.44 0.34 13.88
CA PHE A 22 25.59 -0.72 13.35
C PHE A 22 24.11 -0.55 13.75
N LEU A 23 23.83 -0.23 15.02
CA LEU A 23 22.46 0.03 15.49
C LEU A 23 21.82 1.25 14.82
N ILE A 24 22.59 2.31 14.57
CA ILE A 24 22.12 3.50 13.84
C ILE A 24 21.83 3.15 12.37
N CYS A 25 22.68 2.35 11.74
CA CYS A 25 22.47 1.89 10.37
C CYS A 25 21.22 1.01 10.25
N LEU A 26 21.05 0.05 11.16
CA LEU A 26 19.86 -0.80 11.23
C LEU A 26 18.58 0.04 11.41
N THR A 27 18.64 1.00 12.32
CA THR A 27 17.57 1.99 12.56
C THR A 27 17.21 2.77 11.30
N TYR A 28 18.19 3.09 10.46
CA TYR A 28 17.96 3.86 9.24
C TYR A 28 17.34 3.00 8.12
N MET A 29 17.65 1.71 8.07
CA MET A 29 17.20 0.79 7.02
C MET A 29 15.79 0.24 7.25
N LEU A 30 15.34 0.09 8.50
CA LEU A 30 14.04 -0.52 8.81
C LEU A 30 12.82 0.33 8.37
N PRO A 31 12.75 1.65 8.62
CA PRO A 31 11.58 2.45 8.25
C PRO A 31 11.34 2.52 6.72
N PRO A 32 12.37 2.71 5.86
CA PRO A 32 12.19 2.66 4.41
C PRO A 32 11.57 1.36 3.91
N ILE A 33 11.97 0.21 4.47
CA ILE A 33 11.39 -1.09 4.10
C ILE A 33 9.87 -1.06 4.30
N MET A 34 9.41 -0.53 5.44
CA MET A 34 7.98 -0.40 5.75
C MET A 34 7.25 0.58 4.81
N VAL A 35 7.94 1.61 4.33
CA VAL A 35 7.38 2.56 3.35
C VAL A 35 7.21 1.89 1.99
N TYR A 36 8.21 1.15 1.53
CA TYR A 36 8.20 0.47 0.23
C TYR A 36 7.23 -0.70 0.16
N THR A 37 6.86 -1.31 1.30
CA THR A 37 5.81 -2.33 1.35
C THR A 37 4.52 -1.88 0.65
N TRP A 38 4.20 -0.57 0.67
CA TRP A 38 3.05 -0.03 -0.05
C TRP A 38 3.06 -0.31 -1.55
N SER A 39 4.22 -0.24 -2.20
CA SER A 39 4.32 -0.52 -3.64
C SER A 39 3.89 -1.94 -3.97
N PHE A 40 4.14 -2.88 -3.05
CA PHE A 40 3.75 -4.28 -3.19
C PHE A 40 2.30 -4.52 -2.77
N THR A 41 1.84 -3.93 -1.66
CA THR A 41 0.46 -4.13 -1.17
C THR A 41 -0.59 -3.37 -1.98
N ALA A 42 -0.20 -2.26 -2.65
CA ALA A 42 -1.03 -1.49 -3.57
C ALA A 42 -0.76 -1.84 -5.05
N ALA A 43 0.01 -2.90 -5.32
CA ALA A 43 0.22 -3.40 -6.67
C ALA A 43 -1.14 -3.72 -7.31
N LYS A 44 -1.28 -3.38 -8.60
CA LYS A 44 -2.51 -3.63 -9.37
C LYS A 44 -2.38 -5.00 -10.05
N PRO A 45 -3.01 -6.07 -9.53
CA PRO A 45 -3.10 -7.31 -10.29
C PRO A 45 -3.97 -7.10 -11.54
N ASN A 46 -3.76 -7.96 -12.53
CA ASN A 46 -4.69 -8.05 -13.65
C ASN A 46 -6.07 -8.45 -13.11
N PHE A 47 -7.11 -7.79 -13.61
CA PHE A 47 -8.46 -7.98 -13.10
C PHE A 47 -9.45 -8.01 -14.25
N ARG A 48 -10.54 -8.73 -14.05
CA ARG A 48 -11.67 -8.77 -14.98
C ARG A 48 -12.97 -8.72 -14.21
N CYS A 49 -14.05 -8.35 -14.89
CA CYS A 49 -15.37 -8.40 -14.30
C CYS A 49 -15.80 -9.86 -14.09
N ARG A 50 -16.46 -10.12 -12.96
CA ARG A 50 -17.06 -11.43 -12.67
C ARG A 50 -18.26 -11.63 -13.57
N THR A 51 -18.30 -12.75 -14.28
CA THR A 51 -19.42 -13.12 -15.15
C THR A 51 -20.27 -14.20 -14.47
N PRO A 52 -21.55 -14.36 -14.86
CA PRO A 52 -22.38 -15.44 -14.33
C PRO A 52 -21.86 -16.85 -14.66
N MET A 53 -20.95 -16.98 -15.63
CA MET A 53 -20.32 -18.27 -15.97
C MET A 53 -19.26 -18.72 -14.96
N ASP A 54 -18.70 -17.81 -14.15
CA ASP A 54 -17.62 -18.14 -13.21
C ASP A 54 -18.08 -19.05 -12.05
N ASN A 55 -19.39 -19.10 -11.78
CA ASN A 55 -19.97 -19.96 -10.74
C ASN A 55 -20.63 -21.24 -11.31
N ALA A 56 -20.58 -21.45 -12.62
CA ALA A 56 -21.26 -22.58 -13.25
C ALA A 56 -20.44 -23.89 -13.08
N PRO A 57 -21.01 -24.98 -12.53
CA PRO A 57 -20.30 -26.24 -12.38
C PRO A 57 -19.97 -26.85 -13.75
N GLY A 58 -18.71 -27.23 -13.96
CA GLY A 58 -18.24 -27.91 -15.17
C GLY A 58 -17.84 -27.01 -16.34
N VAL A 59 -17.85 -25.69 -16.18
CA VAL A 59 -17.36 -24.74 -17.18
C VAL A 59 -16.04 -24.13 -16.70
N SER A 60 -14.93 -24.57 -17.29
CA SER A 60 -13.67 -23.83 -17.17
C SER A 60 -13.85 -22.49 -17.87
N PRO A 61 -13.47 -21.35 -17.27
CA PRO A 61 -13.51 -20.06 -17.95
C PRO A 61 -12.61 -20.11 -19.19
N THR A 62 -13.17 -20.36 -20.36
CA THR A 62 -12.43 -20.32 -21.62
C THR A 62 -12.21 -18.87 -22.01
N ASP A 63 -11.03 -18.57 -22.56
CA ASP A 63 -10.63 -17.21 -22.95
C ASP A 63 -11.67 -16.55 -23.87
N ASP A 64 -12.36 -17.33 -24.71
CA ASP A 64 -13.36 -16.81 -25.65
C ASP A 64 -14.68 -16.38 -24.98
N GLY A 65 -15.12 -17.05 -23.91
CA GLY A 65 -16.30 -16.65 -23.15
C GLY A 65 -16.04 -15.39 -22.31
N ILE A 66 -14.81 -15.24 -21.80
CA ILE A 66 -14.36 -14.07 -21.04
C ILE A 66 -14.16 -12.86 -21.96
N ARG A 67 -13.58 -13.05 -23.15
CA ARG A 67 -13.34 -11.98 -24.14
C ARG A 67 -14.64 -11.33 -24.63
N ARG A 68 -15.73 -12.10 -24.74
CA ARG A 68 -17.05 -11.57 -25.15
C ARG A 68 -17.71 -10.68 -24.09
N TYR A 69 -17.41 -10.88 -22.81
CA TYR A 69 -17.85 -10.01 -21.71
C TYR A 69 -16.92 -8.82 -21.43
N ALA A 70 -15.78 -8.73 -22.13
CA ALA A 70 -14.74 -7.74 -21.87
C ALA A 70 -14.72 -6.65 -22.95
N PRO A 71 -15.26 -5.44 -22.71
CA PRO A 71 -14.86 -4.28 -23.48
C PRO A 71 -13.47 -3.78 -23.02
N SER A 72 -12.53 -3.63 -23.96
CA SER A 72 -11.35 -2.77 -23.79
C SER A 72 -11.81 -1.32 -23.89
N GLU A 73 -11.42 -0.38 -23.01
CA GLU A 73 -10.05 0.05 -22.74
C GLU A 73 -9.72 0.22 -21.24
N SER A 74 -10.61 -0.20 -20.34
CA SER A 74 -10.34 -0.13 -18.89
C SER A 74 -10.81 -1.32 -18.05
N GLN A 75 -11.30 -2.42 -18.62
CA GLN A 75 -11.78 -3.60 -17.84
C GLN A 75 -12.83 -3.26 -16.76
N CYS A 76 -13.49 -2.11 -16.88
CA CYS A 76 -14.33 -1.51 -15.85
C CYS A 76 -15.81 -1.48 -16.18
N ARG A 77 -16.16 -1.87 -17.39
CA ARG A 77 -17.52 -1.95 -17.91
C ARG A 77 -17.74 -3.36 -18.43
N GLN A 78 -18.98 -3.81 -18.35
CA GLN A 78 -19.43 -5.08 -18.93
C GLN A 78 -20.72 -4.85 -19.71
N TYR A 79 -20.94 -5.66 -20.74
CA TYR A 79 -22.22 -5.68 -21.45
C TYR A 79 -23.33 -6.15 -20.53
N GLN A 80 -24.52 -5.54 -20.65
CA GLN A 80 -25.67 -5.97 -19.87
C GLN A 80 -26.23 -7.29 -20.41
N SER A 81 -26.29 -8.32 -19.58
CA SER A 81 -27.01 -9.55 -19.91
C SER A 81 -28.51 -9.27 -19.94
N LYS A 82 -29.22 -9.75 -20.96
CA LYS A 82 -30.68 -9.67 -21.04
C LYS A 82 -31.38 -10.68 -20.10
N ILE A 83 -30.61 -11.58 -19.50
CA ILE A 83 -31.10 -12.69 -18.67
C ILE A 83 -30.89 -12.39 -17.19
N SER A 84 -31.95 -12.55 -16.40
CA SER A 84 -31.96 -12.37 -14.95
C SER A 84 -31.36 -13.59 -14.24
N VAL A 85 -30.37 -13.34 -13.39
CA VAL A 85 -29.60 -14.36 -12.64
C VAL A 85 -30.44 -15.15 -11.62
N VAL A 86 -31.68 -14.72 -11.35
CA VAL A 86 -32.57 -15.30 -10.33
C VAL A 86 -33.23 -16.59 -10.80
N GLU A 87 -33.17 -16.92 -12.10
CA GLU A 87 -33.94 -18.03 -12.67
C GLU A 87 -33.18 -18.74 -13.79
N CYS A 88 -31.96 -19.20 -13.52
CA CYS A 88 -31.20 -19.92 -14.54
C CYS A 88 -30.50 -21.15 -13.98
N GLN A 89 -31.23 -22.27 -13.99
CA GLN A 89 -30.72 -23.61 -13.74
C GLN A 89 -29.80 -24.12 -14.89
N ARG A 90 -29.61 -23.32 -15.97
CA ARG A 90 -28.78 -23.63 -17.15
C ARG A 90 -28.10 -22.39 -17.80
N CYS A 91 -27.26 -21.65 -17.06
CA CYS A 91 -26.45 -20.55 -17.61
C CYS A 91 -25.37 -20.97 -18.65
N TYR A 92 -25.21 -22.27 -18.96
CA TYR A 92 -24.14 -22.76 -19.82
C TYR A 92 -24.33 -22.47 -21.32
N GLN A 93 -25.45 -21.86 -21.73
CA GLN A 93 -25.78 -21.63 -23.15
C GLN A 93 -25.59 -20.18 -23.63
N LEU A 94 -25.03 -19.29 -22.81
CA LEU A 94 -24.80 -17.89 -23.19
C LEU A 94 -23.56 -17.74 -24.09
N THR A 95 -23.60 -18.34 -25.27
CA THR A 95 -22.52 -18.28 -26.26
C THR A 95 -22.90 -17.47 -27.50
N ASN A 96 -24.13 -16.93 -27.57
CA ASN A 96 -24.61 -16.22 -28.76
C ASN A 96 -24.63 -14.69 -28.57
N GLU A 97 -24.33 -13.96 -29.65
CA GLU A 97 -24.35 -12.49 -29.74
C GLU A 97 -25.71 -11.87 -29.35
N SER A 98 -26.78 -12.65 -29.46
CA SER A 98 -28.16 -12.25 -29.17
C SER A 98 -28.49 -12.13 -27.67
N ASP A 99 -27.69 -12.78 -26.80
CA ASP A 99 -27.99 -12.93 -25.37
C ASP A 99 -27.55 -11.73 -24.53
N TYR A 100 -26.74 -10.84 -25.12
CA TYR A 100 -26.25 -9.63 -24.49
C TYR A 100 -26.67 -8.39 -25.27
N ASP A 101 -26.85 -7.29 -24.56
CA ASP A 101 -27.10 -6.00 -25.18
C ASP A 101 -25.77 -5.25 -25.37
N ILE A 102 -25.23 -5.27 -26.60
CA ILE A 102 -24.03 -4.52 -26.96
C ILE A 102 -24.20 -3.00 -26.85
N THR A 103 -25.45 -2.51 -26.81
CA THR A 103 -25.71 -1.07 -26.74
C THR A 103 -25.73 -0.54 -25.31
N GLN A 104 -25.86 -1.41 -24.29
CA GLN A 104 -25.91 -1.01 -22.88
C GLN A 104 -24.71 -1.53 -22.08
N MET A 105 -23.85 -0.58 -21.67
CA MET A 105 -22.71 -0.86 -20.79
C MET A 105 -23.04 -0.51 -19.34
N LYS A 106 -22.84 -1.46 -18.42
CA LYS A 106 -22.96 -1.23 -16.98
C LYS A 106 -21.59 -1.28 -16.29
N PRO A 107 -21.38 -0.51 -15.21
CA PRO A 107 -20.19 -0.66 -14.38
C PRO A 107 -20.19 -2.05 -13.70
N CYS A 108 -19.01 -2.64 -13.56
CA CYS A 108 -18.88 -3.94 -12.92
C CYS A 108 -19.06 -3.82 -11.40
N THR A 109 -19.90 -4.70 -10.83
CA THR A 109 -20.18 -4.75 -9.39
C THR A 109 -19.22 -5.66 -8.64
N SER A 110 -18.67 -6.67 -9.31
CA SER A 110 -17.71 -7.61 -8.73
C SER A 110 -16.60 -7.95 -9.72
N PHE A 111 -15.41 -8.20 -9.18
CA PHE A 111 -14.18 -8.37 -9.93
C PHE A 111 -13.52 -9.70 -9.55
N ILE A 112 -12.84 -10.29 -10.51
CA ILE A 112 -11.94 -11.43 -10.33
C ILE A 112 -10.53 -10.93 -10.61
N PHE A 113 -9.66 -11.12 -9.63
CA PHE A 113 -8.27 -10.73 -9.69
C PHE A 113 -7.40 -11.96 -9.94
N ASP A 114 -6.40 -11.81 -10.80
CA ASP A 114 -5.41 -12.85 -11.05
C ASP A 114 -4.43 -12.92 -9.86
N ARG A 115 -4.30 -14.12 -9.29
CA ARG A 115 -3.49 -14.40 -8.08
C ARG A 115 -2.19 -15.14 -8.39
N THR A 116 -1.81 -15.25 -9.66
CA THR A 116 -0.55 -15.88 -10.10
C THR A 116 0.69 -15.28 -9.43
N TYR A 117 0.74 -13.95 -9.30
CA TYR A 117 1.90 -13.23 -8.75
C TYR A 117 1.69 -12.68 -7.33
N HIS A 118 0.45 -12.46 -6.92
CA HIS A 118 0.10 -11.86 -5.61
C HIS A 118 -1.06 -12.62 -4.96
N GLN A 119 -0.90 -13.06 -3.71
CA GLN A 119 -1.95 -13.83 -3.02
C GLN A 119 -3.15 -12.98 -2.60
N SER A 120 -2.90 -11.78 -2.06
CA SER A 120 -3.89 -10.77 -1.71
C SER A 120 -3.26 -9.38 -1.73
N THR A 121 -3.98 -8.40 -2.28
CA THR A 121 -3.55 -7.00 -2.32
C THR A 121 -4.63 -6.11 -1.72
N LEU A 122 -4.26 -4.94 -1.18
CA LEU A 122 -5.24 -3.96 -0.71
C LEU A 122 -6.14 -3.47 -1.85
N VAL A 123 -5.63 -3.51 -3.09
CA VAL A 123 -6.40 -3.16 -4.30
C VAL A 123 -7.56 -4.12 -4.51
N GLU A 124 -7.33 -5.42 -4.30
CA GLU A 124 -8.35 -6.46 -4.36
C GLU A 124 -9.34 -6.34 -3.21
N GLU A 125 -8.86 -6.16 -1.98
CA GLU A 125 -9.71 -6.13 -0.78
C GLU A 125 -10.69 -4.94 -0.76
N TRP A 126 -10.25 -3.80 -1.28
CA TRP A 126 -11.02 -2.54 -1.28
C TRP A 126 -11.59 -2.16 -2.65
N TYR A 127 -11.44 -3.02 -3.65
CA TYR A 127 -11.85 -2.77 -5.04
C TYR A 127 -11.38 -1.40 -5.55
N MET A 128 -10.10 -1.07 -5.35
CA MET A 128 -9.50 0.21 -5.77
C MET A 128 -9.18 0.25 -7.28
N VAL A 129 -10.10 -0.28 -8.09
CA VAL A 129 -10.05 -0.31 -9.55
C VAL A 129 -11.07 0.67 -10.14
N CYS A 130 -10.93 0.97 -11.43
CA CYS A 130 -11.91 1.79 -12.15
C CYS A 130 -12.12 3.17 -11.53
N GLY A 131 -13.36 3.54 -11.19
CA GLY A 131 -13.69 4.82 -10.57
C GLY A 131 -13.06 5.05 -9.19
N ARG A 132 -12.47 4.02 -8.57
CA ARG A 132 -11.79 4.09 -7.26
C ARG A 132 -10.27 4.08 -7.36
N VAL A 133 -9.70 4.27 -8.55
CA VAL A 133 -8.24 4.35 -8.73
C VAL A 133 -7.62 5.51 -7.96
N SER A 134 -8.35 6.62 -7.81
CA SER A 134 -7.91 7.83 -7.11
C SER A 134 -7.62 7.61 -5.62
N LEU A 135 -8.25 6.61 -4.99
CA LEU A 135 -8.02 6.28 -3.58
C LEU A 135 -6.56 5.88 -3.29
N ARG A 136 -5.89 5.25 -4.27
CA ARG A 136 -4.47 4.89 -4.14
C ARG A 136 -3.58 6.13 -4.17
N SER A 137 -3.84 7.02 -5.13
CA SER A 137 -3.12 8.29 -5.25
C SER A 137 -3.34 9.18 -4.02
N TYR A 138 -4.54 9.15 -3.43
CA TYR A 138 -4.84 9.87 -2.20
C TYR A 138 -3.98 9.38 -1.02
N VAL A 139 -3.89 8.06 -0.80
CA VAL A 139 -3.02 7.49 0.26
C VAL A 139 -1.56 7.94 0.08
N GLN A 140 -1.05 7.93 -1.15
CA GLN A 140 0.32 8.33 -1.44
C GLN A 140 0.54 9.84 -1.22
N THR A 141 -0.44 10.66 -1.57
CA THR A 141 -0.38 12.12 -1.36
C THR A 141 -0.39 12.46 0.12
N VAL A 142 -1.28 11.85 0.90
CA VAL A 142 -1.33 12.01 2.37
C VAL A 142 -0.03 11.53 3.02
N PHE A 143 0.55 10.44 2.51
CA PHE A 143 1.85 9.96 2.98
C PHE A 143 2.95 11.02 2.79
N PHE A 144 3.09 11.60 1.58
CA PHE A 144 4.09 12.65 1.34
C PHE A 144 3.82 13.93 2.12
N PHE A 145 2.54 14.29 2.29
CA PHE A 145 2.16 15.40 3.14
C PHE A 145 2.57 15.16 4.61
N GLY A 146 2.37 13.95 5.13
CA GLY A 146 2.89 13.55 6.44
C GLY A 146 4.41 13.59 6.50
N TYR A 147 5.11 13.25 5.42
CA TYR A 147 6.57 13.38 5.33
C TYR A 147 7.02 14.85 5.50
N MET A 148 6.31 15.79 4.87
CA MET A 148 6.56 17.22 5.02
C MET A 148 6.29 17.69 6.46
N VAL A 149 5.11 17.39 7.01
CA VAL A 149 4.73 17.76 8.38
C VAL A 149 5.71 17.18 9.39
N GLY A 150 6.08 15.91 9.23
CA GLY A 150 7.06 15.22 10.05
C GLY A 150 8.41 15.93 10.07
N SER A 151 8.89 16.40 8.91
CA SER A 151 10.17 17.11 8.86
C SER A 151 10.16 18.42 9.65
N LEU A 152 9.05 19.16 9.63
CA LEU A 152 8.91 20.42 10.37
C LEU A 152 8.76 20.15 11.87
N VAL A 153 7.83 19.27 12.25
CA VAL A 153 7.49 19.00 13.65
C VAL A 153 8.67 18.33 14.36
N PHE A 154 9.18 17.20 13.85
CA PHE A 154 10.29 16.49 14.49
C PHE A 154 11.61 17.26 14.39
N GLY A 155 11.78 18.11 13.38
CA GLY A 155 12.91 19.04 13.30
C GLY A 155 12.92 20.00 14.49
N VAL A 156 11.84 20.77 14.65
CA VAL A 156 11.71 21.74 15.76
C VAL A 156 11.77 21.05 17.13
N LEU A 157 11.08 19.91 17.29
CA LEU A 157 11.10 19.15 18.54
C LEU A 157 12.50 18.64 18.89
N SER A 158 13.25 18.17 17.89
CA SER A 158 14.62 17.68 18.06
C SER A 158 15.56 18.77 18.56
N ASP A 159 15.39 20.01 18.07
CA ASP A 159 16.21 21.14 18.50
C ASP A 159 15.83 21.64 19.90
N LYS A 160 14.55 21.52 20.31
CA LYS A 160 14.08 21.98 21.62
C LYS A 160 14.27 20.98 22.77
N PHE A 161 13.97 19.69 22.53
CA PHE A 161 13.99 18.64 23.56
C PHE A 161 15.25 17.75 23.49
N GLY A 162 16.13 18.00 22.52
CA GLY A 162 17.31 17.21 22.27
C GLY A 162 17.04 15.99 21.38
N ARG A 163 18.09 15.56 20.67
CA ARG A 163 17.97 14.62 19.54
C ARG A 163 17.71 13.16 19.95
N ARG A 164 18.25 12.73 21.10
CA ARG A 164 18.12 11.35 21.61
C ARG A 164 16.69 10.98 22.05
N PRO A 165 15.98 11.77 22.88
CA PRO A 165 14.61 11.43 23.28
C PRO A 165 13.64 11.49 22.10
N ILE A 166 13.81 12.47 21.20
CA ILE A 166 12.96 12.62 20.01
C ILE A 166 13.12 11.47 19.02
N MET A 167 14.32 10.90 18.90
CA MET A 167 14.53 9.66 18.13
C MET A 167 13.70 8.50 18.71
N GLY A 168 13.67 8.34 20.03
CA GLY A 168 12.84 7.34 20.71
C GLY A 168 11.34 7.56 20.50
N VAL A 169 10.86 8.80 20.63
CA VAL A 169 9.47 9.16 20.35
C VAL A 169 9.09 8.83 18.90
N SER A 170 9.97 9.15 17.94
CA SER A 170 9.74 8.87 16.51
C SER A 170 9.58 7.37 16.26
N PHE A 171 10.35 6.52 16.93
CA PHE A 171 10.20 5.07 16.86
C PHE A 171 8.88 4.57 17.42
N ILE A 172 8.44 5.10 18.56
CA ILE A 172 7.14 4.74 19.16
C ILE A 172 6.00 5.12 18.20
N VAL A 173 6.10 6.29 17.56
CA VAL A 173 5.12 6.72 16.54
C VAL A 173 5.12 5.76 15.35
N ILE A 174 6.30 5.36 14.85
CA ILE A 174 6.43 4.40 13.73
C ILE A 174 5.82 3.04 14.10
N THR A 175 6.12 2.50 15.27
CA THR A 175 5.64 1.16 15.66
C THR A 175 4.13 1.14 15.84
N LEU A 176 3.56 2.14 16.53
CA LEU A 176 2.11 2.28 16.69
C LEU A 176 1.42 2.49 15.33
N ALA A 177 1.96 3.35 14.49
CA ALA A 177 1.42 3.59 13.14
C ALA A 177 1.49 2.33 12.25
N SER A 178 2.57 1.55 12.36
CA SER A 178 2.73 0.29 11.62
C SER A 178 1.73 -0.76 12.08
N LEU A 179 1.51 -0.86 13.40
CA LEU A 179 0.53 -1.76 13.98
C LEU A 179 -0.89 -1.39 13.54
N MET A 180 -1.21 -0.09 13.50
CA MET A 180 -2.48 0.39 12.93
C MET A 180 -2.62 -0.06 11.48
N CYS A 181 -1.62 0.16 10.64
CA CYS A 181 -1.67 -0.29 9.24
C CYS A 181 -1.84 -1.81 9.10
N ALA A 182 -1.24 -2.60 10.00
CA ALA A 182 -1.26 -4.06 9.95
C ALA A 182 -2.58 -4.68 10.43
N LEU A 183 -3.25 -4.06 11.43
CA LEU A 183 -4.49 -4.58 12.02
C LEU A 183 -5.77 -4.10 11.32
N VAL A 184 -5.66 -3.09 10.45
CA VAL A 184 -6.79 -2.43 9.78
C VAL A 184 -7.59 -3.27 8.76
N PRO A 185 -7.02 -4.24 8.01
CA PRO A 185 -7.83 -5.15 7.19
C PRO A 185 -8.55 -6.16 8.11
N HIS A 186 -9.49 -5.65 8.90
CA HIS A 186 -10.36 -6.46 9.73
C HIS A 186 -11.78 -6.42 9.14
N PRO A 187 -12.34 -7.56 8.73
CA PRO A 187 -13.60 -7.63 7.98
C PRO A 187 -14.83 -7.11 8.74
N LYS A 188 -14.70 -6.84 10.04
CA LYS A 188 -15.79 -6.34 10.90
C LYS A 188 -15.90 -4.81 10.98
N LEU A 189 -14.86 -4.04 10.60
CA LEU A 189 -14.88 -2.57 10.80
C LEU A 189 -15.54 -1.80 9.65
N GLY A 190 -15.91 -2.45 8.55
CA GLY A 190 -16.49 -1.77 7.39
C GLY A 190 -15.46 -0.96 6.60
N PHE A 191 -15.76 -0.69 5.33
CA PHE A 191 -14.80 -0.10 4.39
C PHE A 191 -14.33 1.31 4.80
N GLU A 192 -15.26 2.19 5.19
CA GLU A 192 -14.96 3.61 5.45
C GLU A 192 -14.03 3.82 6.64
N ILE A 193 -14.26 3.07 7.73
CA ILE A 193 -13.47 3.16 8.95
C ILE A 193 -12.09 2.54 8.70
N SER A 194 -12.03 1.35 8.11
CA SER A 194 -10.75 0.71 7.77
C SER A 194 -9.90 1.58 6.87
N TYR A 195 -10.46 2.15 5.80
CA TYR A 195 -9.70 3.02 4.90
C TYR A 195 -9.16 4.28 5.62
N SER A 196 -10.00 4.93 6.43
CA SER A 196 -9.60 6.15 7.15
C SER A 196 -8.49 5.90 8.16
N VAL A 197 -8.58 4.82 8.94
CA VAL A 197 -7.54 4.42 9.90
C VAL A 197 -6.25 4.03 9.18
N PHE A 198 -6.35 3.37 8.02
CA PHE A 198 -5.17 3.07 7.19
C PHE A 198 -4.47 4.35 6.73
N VAL A 199 -5.21 5.31 6.18
CA VAL A 199 -4.67 6.59 5.71
C VAL A 199 -4.01 7.35 6.86
N LEU A 200 -4.65 7.40 8.03
CA LEU A 200 -4.09 8.03 9.23
C LEU A 200 -2.81 7.32 9.71
N GLY A 201 -2.80 5.98 9.72
CA GLY A 201 -1.61 5.19 10.03
C GLY A 201 -0.46 5.49 9.08
N ARG A 202 -0.73 5.59 7.77
CA ARG A 202 0.28 5.95 6.76
C ARG A 202 0.81 7.37 6.95
N PHE A 203 -0.04 8.32 7.35
CA PHE A 203 0.37 9.68 7.70
C PHE A 203 1.32 9.69 8.92
N LEU A 204 0.96 9.00 10.00
CA LEU A 204 1.79 8.92 11.20
C LEU A 204 3.12 8.18 10.95
N LEU A 205 3.08 7.12 10.14
CA LEU A 205 4.27 6.38 9.71
C LEU A 205 5.23 7.30 8.93
N ALA A 206 4.70 8.11 8.01
CA ALA A 206 5.48 9.09 7.26
C ALA A 206 6.14 10.13 8.18
N CYS A 207 5.37 10.67 9.13
CA CYS A 207 5.85 11.64 10.11
C CYS A 207 7.01 11.07 10.93
N GLY A 208 6.82 9.90 11.53
CA GLY A 208 7.83 9.25 12.37
C GLY A 208 9.08 8.83 11.59
N THR A 209 8.90 8.28 10.38
CA THR A 209 10.02 7.91 9.49
C THR A 209 10.91 9.11 9.19
N ARG A 210 10.29 10.27 8.88
CA ARG A 210 11.06 11.47 8.61
C ARG A 210 11.76 12.01 9.85
N GLY A 211 11.14 11.90 11.02
CA GLY A 211 11.74 12.23 12.30
C GLY A 211 13.03 11.45 12.57
N VAL A 212 12.98 10.11 12.43
CA VAL A 212 14.17 9.24 12.62
C VAL A 212 15.30 9.60 11.66
N ALA A 213 14.99 9.86 10.38
CA ALA A 213 15.99 10.20 9.38
C ALA A 213 16.72 11.52 9.71
N LEU A 214 15.99 12.54 10.15
CA LEU A 214 16.56 13.84 10.53
C LEU A 214 17.42 13.73 11.79
N THR A 215 16.89 13.12 12.85
CA THR A 215 17.65 12.97 14.10
C THR A 215 18.87 12.05 13.94
N GLY A 216 18.75 11.02 13.10
CA GLY A 216 19.81 10.05 12.83
C GLY A 216 21.00 10.64 12.07
N PHE A 217 20.75 11.40 10.99
CA PHE A 217 21.79 12.09 10.23
C PHE A 217 22.55 13.12 11.11
N VAL A 218 21.76 13.86 11.89
CA VAL A 218 22.10 14.57 13.12
C VAL A 218 23.25 13.97 13.94
N ILE A 219 22.90 12.81 14.51
CA ILE A 219 23.72 12.10 15.48
C ILE A 219 24.93 11.45 14.79
N GLY A 220 24.77 10.96 13.56
CA GLY A 220 25.87 10.37 12.78
C GLY A 220 27.02 11.34 12.55
N LYS A 221 26.72 12.61 12.26
CA LYS A 221 27.73 13.68 12.13
C LYS A 221 28.41 14.07 13.44
N GLY A 222 27.83 13.74 14.60
CA GLY A 222 28.46 13.99 15.90
C GLY A 222 29.49 12.94 16.29
N PHE A 223 29.59 11.83 15.53
CA PHE A 223 30.56 10.75 15.74
C PHE A 223 31.63 10.68 14.64
N SER A 224 31.59 11.62 13.68
CA SER A 224 32.51 11.78 12.55
C SER A 224 33.24 13.10 12.72
#